data_AF-A0ABD6XJN3-F1
#
_entry.id   AF-A0ABD6XJN3-F1
#
_cell.length_a   1.000
_cell.length_b   1.000
_cell.length_c   1.000
_cell.angle_alpha   90.00
_cell.angle_beta   90.00
_cell.angle_gamma   90.00
#
_symmetry.space_group_name_H-M   'P 1'
#
loop_
_entity.id
_entity.type
_entity.pdbx_description
1 polymer ?
#
loop_
_entity_poly.entity_id
_entity_poly.type
_entity_poly.pdbx_seq_one_letter_code
_entity_poly.pdbx_strand_id
1 'polypeptide(L)'
;MTFMDNANRTLKFNEKEVAVTWFFMTGMSVQQIAEWTGMSKKSVSYYKRRTMRKIGVKNNNEFIMWFLENKQSYESSRIEFSILRRRIPTHENI
;
A
#
# COMPACT_ATOMS: atom_id res chain seq x y z
N MET A 1 5.01 -10.73 -1.83
CA MET A 1 6.14 -9.85 -1.51
C MET A 1 6.53 -10.03 -0.06
N THR A 2 7.83 -10.17 0.22
CA THR A 2 8.35 -10.38 1.58
C THR A 2 9.17 -9.16 1.97
N PHE A 3 8.93 -8.60 3.14
CA PHE A 3 9.67 -7.47 3.71
C PHE A 3 10.18 -7.88 5.09
N MET A 4 11.39 -7.46 5.44
CA MET A 4 11.81 -7.41 6.83
C MET A 4 11.43 -6.04 7.38
N ASP A 5 10.70 -6.01 8.49
CA ASP A 5 10.56 -4.78 9.25
C ASP A 5 11.77 -4.56 10.17
N ASN A 6 11.85 -3.38 10.77
CA ASN A 6 12.92 -3.01 11.71
C ASN A 6 12.97 -3.89 12.97
N ALA A 7 11.92 -4.68 13.23
CA ALA A 7 11.88 -5.66 14.31
C ALA A 7 12.38 -7.05 13.84
N ASN A 8 13.03 -7.13 12.66
CA ASN A 8 13.51 -8.36 12.02
C ASN A 8 12.40 -9.40 11.78
N ARG A 9 11.14 -8.97 11.70
CA ARG A 9 10.03 -9.88 11.37
C ARG A 9 9.92 -10.00 9.87
N THR A 10 9.83 -11.24 9.40
CA THR A 10 9.54 -11.53 7.99
C THR A 10 8.04 -11.38 7.74
N LEU A 11 7.66 -10.29 7.09
CA LEU A 11 6.28 -9.98 6.75
C LEU A 11 6.00 -10.27 5.28
N LYS A 12 4.94 -11.03 4.99
CA LYS A 12 4.51 -11.32 3.62
C LYS A 12 3.28 -10.50 3.26
N PHE A 13 3.39 -9.62 2.27
CA PHE A 13 2.27 -8.88 1.67
C PHE A 13 1.99 -9.34 0.24
N ASN A 14 0.72 -9.38 -0.14
CA ASN A 14 0.32 -9.52 -1.55
C ASN A 14 0.31 -8.14 -2.25
N GLU A 15 0.19 -8.14 -3.57
CA GLU A 15 0.23 -6.92 -4.38
C GLU A 15 -0.84 -5.89 -3.99
N LYS A 16 -2.05 -6.35 -3.61
CA LYS A 16 -3.16 -5.46 -3.22
C LYS A 16 -2.92 -4.83 -1.85
N GLU A 17 -2.33 -5.57 -0.91
CA GLU A 17 -1.90 -5.05 0.40
C GLU A 17 -0.83 -3.96 0.23
N VAL A 18 0.16 -4.19 -0.66
CA VAL A 18 1.20 -3.20 -0.98
C VAL A 18 0.58 -1.96 -1.64
N ALA A 19 -0.22 -2.13 -2.69
CA ALA A 19 -0.84 -1.02 -3.42
C ALA A 19 -1.73 -0.15 -2.52
N VAL A 20 -2.61 -0.78 -1.72
CA VAL A 20 -3.49 -0.05 -0.79
C VAL A 20 -2.69 0.69 0.27
N THR A 21 -1.62 0.08 0.78
CA THR A 21 -0.73 0.73 1.75
C THR A 21 -0.09 1.97 1.11
N TRP A 22 0.52 1.82 -0.06
CA TRP A 22 1.17 2.93 -0.77
C TRP A 22 0.22 4.12 -1.00
N PHE A 23 -0.93 3.88 -1.65
CA PHE A 23 -1.89 4.96 -1.89
C PHE A 23 -2.49 5.55 -0.60
N PHE A 24 -2.62 4.76 0.46
CA PHE A 24 -3.06 5.31 1.74
C PHE A 24 -2.01 6.27 2.32
N MET A 25 -0.71 5.95 2.19
CA MET A 25 0.38 6.78 2.70
C MET A 25 0.58 8.08 1.91
N THR A 26 0.09 8.17 0.67
CA THR A 26 0.02 9.44 -0.08
C THR A 26 -1.12 10.36 0.37
N GLY A 27 -1.94 9.92 1.34
CA GLY A 27 -3.08 10.69 1.87
C GLY A 27 -4.40 10.45 1.14
N MET A 28 -4.47 9.48 0.23
CA MET A 28 -5.71 9.21 -0.50
C MET A 28 -6.77 8.56 0.40
N SER A 29 -8.02 8.99 0.22
CA SER A 29 -9.18 8.37 0.87
C SER A 29 -9.46 6.97 0.29
N VAL A 30 -10.20 6.14 1.05
CA VAL A 30 -10.64 4.80 0.58
C VAL A 30 -11.37 4.87 -0.76
N GLN A 31 -12.12 5.95 -1.00
CA GLN A 31 -12.81 6.16 -2.26
C GLN A 31 -11.83 6.41 -3.42
N GLN A 32 -10.90 7.35 -3.25
CA GLN A 32 -9.90 7.64 -4.28
C GLN A 32 -9.05 6.41 -4.58
N ILE A 33 -8.67 5.63 -3.55
CA ILE A 33 -7.93 4.38 -3.74
C ILE A 33 -8.76 3.38 -4.54
N ALA A 34 -10.06 3.24 -4.23
CA ALA A 34 -10.96 2.34 -4.96
C ALA A 34 -11.04 2.70 -6.45
N GLU A 35 -11.20 3.99 -6.76
CA GLU A 35 -11.21 4.52 -8.12
C GLU A 35 -9.89 4.25 -8.84
N TRP A 36 -8.76 4.61 -8.25
CA TRP A 36 -7.42 4.42 -8.84
C TRP A 36 -7.06 2.95 -9.06
N THR A 37 -7.43 2.07 -8.13
CA THR A 37 -7.12 0.64 -8.19
C THR A 37 -8.17 -0.17 -8.95
N GLY A 38 -9.33 0.42 -9.31
CA GLY A 38 -10.48 -0.30 -9.84
C GLY A 38 -11.04 -1.37 -8.88
N MET A 39 -10.83 -1.21 -7.58
CA MET A 39 -11.34 -2.12 -6.55
C MET A 39 -12.61 -1.55 -5.92
N SER A 40 -13.40 -2.41 -5.25
CA SER A 40 -14.48 -1.91 -4.40
C SER A 40 -13.94 -1.22 -3.14
N LYS A 41 -14.66 -0.23 -2.60
CA LYS A 41 -14.35 0.41 -1.31
C LYS A 41 -14.21 -0.63 -0.17
N LYS A 42 -15.03 -1.69 -0.20
CA LYS A 42 -14.97 -2.81 0.76
C LYS A 42 -13.64 -3.57 0.65
N SER A 43 -13.17 -3.84 -0.56
CA SER A 43 -11.89 -4.50 -0.81
C SER A 43 -10.71 -3.65 -0.32
N VAL A 44 -10.72 -2.35 -0.60
CA VAL A 44 -9.69 -1.41 -0.10
C VAL A 44 -9.62 -1.45 1.42
N SER A 45 -10.76 -1.25 2.10
CA SER A 45 -10.83 -1.30 3.57
C SER A 45 -10.36 -2.65 4.13
N TYR A 46 -10.72 -3.75 3.45
CA TYR A 46 -10.27 -5.09 3.82
C TYR A 46 -8.75 -5.23 3.75
N TYR A 47 -8.12 -4.88 2.63
CA TYR A 47 -6.68 -5.02 2.46
C TYR A 47 -5.89 -4.09 3.38
N LYS A 48 -6.38 -2.87 3.62
CA LYS A 48 -5.82 -1.98 4.63
C LYS A 48 -5.84 -2.62 6.02
N ARG A 49 -7.01 -3.07 6.48
CA ARG A 49 -7.16 -3.70 7.81
C ARG A 49 -6.35 -4.98 7.94
N ARG A 50 -6.27 -5.77 6.87
CA ARG A 50 -5.44 -6.99 6.83
C ARG A 50 -3.96 -6.69 6.96
N THR A 51 -3.48 -5.64 6.28
CA THR A 51 -2.08 -5.16 6.40
C THR A 51 -1.79 -4.71 7.83
N MET A 52 -2.66 -3.87 8.42
CA MET A 52 -2.53 -3.40 9.80
C MET A 52 -2.43 -4.58 10.81
N ARG A 53 -3.24 -5.62 10.62
CA ARG A 53 -3.18 -6.84 11.45
C ARG A 53 -1.86 -7.59 11.30
N LYS A 54 -1.28 -7.66 10.10
CA LYS A 54 0.01 -8.34 9.88
C LYS A 54 1.16 -7.64 10.59
N ILE A 55 1.14 -6.32 10.62
CA ILE A 55 2.20 -5.50 11.24
C ILE A 55 1.98 -5.29 12.75
N GLY A 56 0.76 -5.54 13.23
CA GLY A 56 0.40 -5.46 14.65
C GLY A 56 -0.10 -4.09 15.11
N VAL A 57 -0.51 -3.21 14.19
CA VAL A 57 -1.02 -1.87 14.51
C VAL A 57 -2.54 -1.83 14.59
N LYS A 58 -3.07 -0.94 15.42
CA LYS A 58 -4.50 -0.87 15.78
C LYS A 58 -5.24 0.28 15.11
N ASN A 59 -4.54 1.36 14.75
CA ASN A 59 -5.14 2.57 14.18
C ASN A 59 -4.30 3.16 13.05
N ASN A 60 -4.85 4.16 12.36
CA ASN A 60 -4.20 4.79 11.20
C ASN A 60 -2.90 5.50 11.58
N ASN A 61 -2.81 6.08 12.78
CA ASN A 61 -1.62 6.82 13.21
C ASN A 61 -0.45 5.85 13.42
N GLU A 62 -0.68 4.75 14.14
CA GLU A 62 0.31 3.67 14.29
C GLU A 62 0.71 3.09 12.92
N PHE A 63 -0.24 2.98 11.99
CA PHE A 63 0.05 2.49 10.64
C PHE A 63 0.98 3.43 9.87
N ILE A 64 0.73 4.74 9.94
CA ILE A 64 1.58 5.77 9.31
C ILE A 64 2.97 5.77 9.95
N MET A 65 3.05 5.74 11.29
CA MET A 65 4.33 5.70 12.01
C MET A 65 5.15 4.48 11.61
N TRP A 66 4.54 3.29 11.61
CA TRP A 66 5.20 2.06 11.15
C TRP A 66 5.73 2.19 9.72
N PHE A 67 4.97 2.79 8.81
CA PHE A 67 5.42 2.98 7.43
C PHE A 67 6.62 3.92 7.33
N LEU A 68 6.62 5.03 8.08
CA LEU A 68 7.73 5.97 8.09
C LEU A 68 9.02 5.35 8.65
N GLU A 69 8.90 4.56 9.71
CA GLU A 69 10.03 3.82 10.30
C GLU A 69 10.62 2.80 9.31
N ASN A 70 9.78 2.19 8.47
CA ASN A 70 10.17 1.13 7.53
C ASN A 70 10.28 1.63 6.08
N LYS A 71 10.30 2.94 5.86
CA LYS A 71 10.20 3.56 4.52
C LYS A 71 11.31 3.10 3.57
N GLN A 72 12.55 2.95 4.05
CA GLN A 72 13.67 2.50 3.23
C GLN A 72 13.46 1.09 2.63
N SER A 73 12.76 0.21 3.38
CA SER A 73 12.39 -1.12 2.92
C SER A 73 11.29 -1.09 1.85
N TYR A 74 10.45 -0.04 1.84
CA TYR A 74 9.44 0.20 0.81
C TYR A 74 10.03 0.84 -0.47
N GLU A 75 10.90 1.85 -0.34
CA GLU A 75 11.53 2.51 -1.50
C GLU A 75 12.46 1.56 -2.30
N SER A 76 13.11 0.61 -1.61
CA SER A 76 13.95 -0.40 -2.26
C SER A 76 13.15 -1.40 -3.09
N SER A 77 11.85 -1.52 -2.84
CA SER A 77 10.96 -2.26 -3.71
C SER A 77 10.60 -1.44 -4.94
N ARG A 78 11.37 -1.63 -6.03
CA ARG A 78 11.10 -1.17 -7.42
C ARG A 78 9.68 -1.49 -7.97
N ILE A 79 8.80 -2.07 -7.16
CA ILE A 79 7.45 -2.54 -7.50
C ILE A 79 6.43 -1.40 -7.50
N GLU A 80 6.68 -0.28 -6.83
CA GLU A 80 5.89 0.94 -7.03
C GLU A 80 5.77 1.29 -8.51
N PHE A 81 6.86 1.14 -9.27
CA PHE A 81 6.86 1.34 -10.71
C PHE A 81 6.12 0.25 -11.50
N SER A 82 6.08 -1.01 -11.06
CA SER A 82 5.42 -2.08 -11.82
C SER A 82 3.90 -2.14 -11.59
N ILE A 83 3.43 -1.72 -10.41
CA ILE A 83 1.99 -1.55 -10.12
C ILE A 83 1.45 -0.30 -10.83
N LEU A 84 2.21 0.81 -10.86
CA LEU A 84 1.80 2.06 -11.52
C LEU A 84 1.82 1.98 -13.05
N ARG A 85 2.82 1.34 -13.67
CA ARG A 85 2.94 1.25 -15.15
C ARG A 85 1.84 0.44 -15.83
N ARG A 86 1.07 -0.37 -15.10
CA ARG A 86 -0.05 -1.13 -15.68
C ARG A 86 -1.30 -0.29 -15.96
N ARG A 87 -1.41 0.94 -15.43
CA ARG A 87 -2.64 1.75 -15.52
C ARG A 87 -2.42 3.28 -15.55
N ILE A 88 -1.31 3.77 -16.09
CA ILE A 88 -1.33 5.16 -16.60
C ILE A 88 -2.11 5.06 -17.92
N PRO A 89 -3.32 5.61 -18.07
CA PRO A 89 -3.83 5.88 -19.40
C PRO A 89 -2.84 6.88 -19.98
N THR A 90 -2.14 6.51 -21.04
CA THR A 90 -1.56 7.51 -21.94
C THR A 90 -2.72 8.37 -22.39
N HIS A 91 -2.87 9.56 -21.80
CA HIS A 91 -3.57 10.66 -22.47
C HIS A 91 -2.69 11.05 -23.65
N GLU A 92 -2.66 10.18 -24.66
CA GLU A 92 -2.30 10.55 -26.01
C GLU A 92 -3.60 10.99 -26.70
N ASN A 93 -3.51 12.14 -27.38
CA ASN A 93 -4.53 12.86 -28.13
C ASN A 93 -5.27 13.97 -27.35
N ILE A 94 -4.70 15.18 -27.38
CA ILE A 94 -5.30 16.32 -28.10
C ILE A 94 -4.18 17.01 -28.89
#